data_AF-A0A259SBR6-F1
#
_entry.id   AF-A0A259SBR6-F1
#
_cell.length_a   1.000
_cell.length_b   1.000
_cell.length_c   1.000
_cell.angle_alpha   90.00
_cell.angle_beta   90.00
_cell.angle_gamma   90.00
#
_symmetry.space_group_name_H-M   'P 1'
#
loop_
_entity.id
_entity.type
_entity.pdbx_description
1 polymer ?
#
loop_
_entity_poly.entity_id
_entity_poly.type
_entity_poly.pdbx_seq_one_letter_code
_entity_poly.pdbx_strand_id
1 'polypeptide(L)' 'MFFTQTGVRFLQQEVQDATLAEMRLMAQEEGVRLVACSDSVLELGLRPDMLIPGVELAGALSFYQLARQVAVSLYI' A
#
# COMPACT_ATOMS: atom_id res chain seq x y z
N MET A 1 3.68 1.11 -5.57
CA MET A 1 4.20 1.21 -4.20
C MET A 1 3.72 0.01 -3.39
N PHE A 2 4.61 -0.65 -2.65
CA PHE A 2 4.28 -1.81 -1.83
C PHE A 2 4.37 -1.41 -0.36
N PHE A 3 3.24 -1.48 0.36
CA PHE A 3 3.10 -1.11 1.76
C PHE A 3 3.18 -2.38 2.61
N THR A 4 4.04 -2.38 3.62
CA THR A 4 4.29 -3.52 4.51
C THR A 4 4.46 -3.05 5.94
N GLN A 5 4.47 -3.98 6.90
CA GLN A 5 4.59 -3.69 8.33
C GLN A 5 3.56 -2.63 8.76
N THR A 6 3.93 -1.64 9.57
CA THR A 6 3.04 -0.55 9.98
C THR A 6 2.63 0.37 8.84
N GLY A 7 3.35 0.36 7.71
CA GLY A 7 3.05 1.18 6.54
C GLY A 7 1.68 0.88 5.92
N VAL A 8 1.13 -0.33 6.08
CA VAL A 8 -0.22 -0.65 5.59
C VAL A 8 -1.32 0.18 6.27
N ARG A 9 -1.06 0.74 7.46
CA ARG A 9 -2.01 1.64 8.14
C ARG A 9 -2.23 2.92 7.36
N PHE A 10 -1.25 3.33 6.55
CA PHE A 10 -1.42 4.46 5.65
C PHE A 10 -2.43 4.19 4.53
N LEU A 11 -2.90 2.97 4.34
CA LEU A 11 -3.91 2.66 3.32
C LEU A 11 -5.33 2.58 3.90
N GLN A 12 -5.51 2.78 5.21
CA GLN A 12 -6.84 2.75 5.82
C GLN A 12 -7.72 3.93 5.32
N GLN A 13 -9.02 3.70 5.23
CA GLN A 13 -10.01 4.74 4.89
C GLN A 13 -10.05 5.84 5.95
N GLU A 14 -10.07 5.44 7.23
CA GLU A 14 -10.04 6.36 8.37
C GLU A 14 -8.62 6.79 8.68
N VAL A 15 -8.11 7.75 7.90
CA VAL A 15 -6.82 8.40 8.17
C VAL A 15 -7.09 9.80 8.69
N GLN A 16 -6.48 10.14 9.83
CA GLN A 16 -6.64 11.45 10.47
C GLN A 16 -5.88 12.58 9.78
N ASP A 17 -4.90 12.24 8.93
CA ASP A 17 -4.06 13.19 8.20
C ASP A 17 -4.62 13.47 6.79
N ALA A 18 -5.14 14.68 6.59
CA ALA A 18 -5.71 15.13 5.33
C ALA A 18 -4.68 15.20 4.19
N THR A 19 -3.45 15.62 4.49
CA THR A 19 -2.37 15.71 3.50
C THR A 19 -2.01 14.32 2.99
N LEU A 20 -1.92 13.34 3.89
CA LEU A 20 -1.67 11.96 3.48
C LEU A 20 -2.82 11.40 2.62
N ALA A 21 -4.06 11.72 2.95
CA ALA A 21 -5.22 11.30 2.16
C ALA A 21 -5.16 11.86 0.73
N GLU A 22 -4.88 13.16 0.57
CA GLU A 22 -4.69 13.80 -0.73
C GLU A 22 -3.51 13.17 -1.50
N MET A 23 -2.38 12.93 -0.85
CA MET A 23 -1.20 12.35 -1.50
C MET A 23 -1.46 10.96 -2.07
N ARG A 24 -2.22 10.11 -1.38
CA ARG A 24 -2.59 8.78 -1.88
C ARG A 24 -3.53 8.86 -3.08
N LEU A 25 -4.51 9.77 -3.02
CA LEU A 25 -5.44 9.98 -4.12
C LEU A 25 -4.70 10.44 -5.37
N MET A 26 -3.86 11.47 -5.26
CA MET A 26 -3.01 11.95 -6.35
C MET A 26 -2.12 10.84 -6.91
N ALA A 27 -1.53 10.00 -6.04
CA ALA A 27 -0.74 8.86 -6.51
C ALA A 27 -1.58 7.88 -7.35
N GLN A 28 -2.80 7.55 -6.93
CA GLN A 28 -3.69 6.68 -7.70
C GLN A 28 -4.14 7.31 -9.02
N GLU A 29 -4.43 8.62 -9.03
CA GLU A 29 -4.81 9.38 -10.23
C GLU A 29 -3.69 9.41 -11.28
N GLU A 30 -2.44 9.49 -10.84
CA GLU A 30 -1.24 9.38 -11.69
C GLU A 30 -0.90 7.92 -12.07
N GLY A 31 -1.77 6.95 -11.75
CA GLY A 31 -1.62 5.55 -12.12
C GLY A 31 -0.64 4.76 -11.24
N VAL A 32 -0.24 5.29 -10.09
CA VAL A 32 0.57 4.53 -9.13
C VAL A 32 -0.26 3.41 -8.52
N ARG A 33 0.13 2.17 -8.80
CA ARG A 33 -0.43 0.99 -8.15
C ARG A 33 -0.07 0.97 -6.67
N LEU A 34 -1.08 0.96 -5.79
CA LEU A 34 -0.90 0.79 -4.35
C LEU A 34 -1.16 -0.65 -3.96
N VAL A 35 -0.17 -1.32 -3.36
CA VAL A 35 -0.23 -2.73 -2.99
C VAL A 35 -0.04 -2.86 -1.49
N ALA A 36 -0.98 -3.48 -0.78
CA ALA A 36 -0.87 -3.82 0.63
C ALA A 36 -0.33 -5.25 0.79
N CYS A 37 0.66 -5.41 1.67
CA CYS A 37 1.16 -6.72 2.07
C CYS A 37 0.07 -7.50 2.83
N SER A 38 -0.37 -8.63 2.28
CA SER A 38 -1.43 -9.45 2.87
C SER A 38 -1.11 -9.93 4.29
N ASP A 39 0.15 -10.29 4.52
CA ASP A 39 0.61 -10.80 5.82
C ASP A 39 0.56 -9.68 6.87
N SER A 40 1.04 -8.49 6.54
CA SER A 40 0.98 -7.34 7.45
C SER A 40 -0.45 -6.85 7.72
N VAL A 41 -1.34 -6.90 6.73
CA VAL A 41 -2.77 -6.59 6.93
C VAL A 41 -3.37 -7.55 7.95
N LEU A 42 -3.10 -8.86 7.81
CA LEU A 42 -3.60 -9.88 8.73
C LEU A 42 -3.00 -9.74 10.13
N GLU A 43 -1.68 -9.61 10.25
CA GLU A 43 -0.96 -9.48 11.52
C GLU A 43 -1.42 -8.27 12.34
N LEU A 44 -1.78 -7.17 11.67
CA LEU A 44 -2.25 -5.94 12.32
C LEU A 44 -3.77 -5.95 12.60
N GLY A 45 -4.47 -7.05 12.31
CA GLY A 45 -5.91 -7.17 12.51
C GLY A 45 -6.75 -6.27 11.60
N LEU A 46 -6.17 -5.82 10.48
CA LEU A 46 -6.88 -5.04 9.48
C LEU A 46 -7.66 -5.97 8.55
N ARG A 47 -8.66 -5.42 7.88
CA ARG A 47 -9.41 -6.13 6.85
C ARG A 47 -9.29 -5.40 5.51
N PRO A 48 -9.36 -6.12 4.38
CA PRO A 48 -9.31 -5.51 3.04
C PRO A 48 -10.34 -4.39 2.83
N ASP A 49 -11.55 -4.53 3.38
CA ASP A 49 -12.64 -3.55 3.28
C ASP A 49 -12.40 -2.27 4.08
N MET A 50 -11.43 -2.27 4.99
CA MET A 50 -10.99 -1.07 5.72
C MET A 50 -9.97 -0.23 4.94
N LEU A 51 -9.46 -0.75 3.83
CA LEU A 51 -8.47 -0.06 2.98
C LEU A 51 -9.18 0.84 1.95
N ILE A 52 -8.49 1.87 1.47
CA ILE A 52 -9.03 2.74 0.42
C ILE A 52 -9.29 1.93 -0.86
N PRO A 53 -10.30 2.32 -1.67
CA PRO A 53 -10.58 1.67 -2.95
C PRO A 53 -9.35 1.63 -3.87
N GLY A 54 -9.22 0.55 -4.64
CA GLY A 54 -8.14 0.40 -5.62
C GLY A 54 -6.80 -0.08 -5.05
N VAL A 55 -6.73 -0.42 -3.75
CA VAL A 55 -5.58 -1.11 -3.17
C VAL A 55 -5.61 -2.59 -3.56
N GLU A 56 -4.49 -3.07 -4.09
CA GLU A 56 -4.27 -4.50 -4.36
C GLU A 56 -3.72 -5.20 -3.10
N LEU A 57 -4.11 -6.45 -2.88
CA LEU A 57 -3.52 -7.29 -1.83
C LEU A 57 -2.56 -8.30 -2.43
N ALA A 58 -1.35 -8.37 -1.90
CA ALA A 58 -0.35 -9.31 -2.36
C ALA A 58 0.64 -9.72 -1.25
N GLY A 59 1.21 -10.92 -1.36
CA GLY A 59 2.25 -11.39 -0.46
C GLY A 59 3.63 -10.80 -0.77
N ALA A 60 4.60 -11.04 0.12
CA ALA A 60 5.97 -10.55 -0.04
C ALA A 60 6.64 -10.98 -1.35
N LEU A 61 6.29 -12.16 -1.90
CA LEU A 61 6.84 -12.62 -3.19
C LEU A 61 6.54 -11.64 -4.34
N SER A 62 5.35 -11.03 -4.34
CA SER A 62 4.93 -10.07 -5.37
C SER A 62 5.77 -8.79 -5.33
N PHE A 63 6.21 -8.36 -4.14
CA PHE A 63 7.18 -7.26 -4.03
C PHE A 63 8.49 -7.60 -4.73
N TYR A 64 9.06 -8.78 -4.50
CA TYR A 64 10.32 -9.17 -5.15
C TYR A 64 10.19 -9.25 -6.68
N GLN A 65 9.05 -9.72 -7.18
CA GLN A 65 8.77 -9.73 -8.62
C GLN A 65 8.72 -8.30 -9.20
N LEU A 66 8.07 -7.36 -8.50
CA LEU A 66 8.01 -5.95 -8.90
C LEU A 66 9.39 -5.29 -8.83
N ALA A 67 10.13 -5.51 -7.74
CA ALA A 67 11.43 -4.89 -7.50
C ALA A 67 12.46 -5.29 -8.58
N ARG A 68 12.34 -6.48 -9.17
CA ARG A 68 13.19 -6.95 -10.27
C ARG A 68 12.88 -6.30 -11.62
N GLN A 69 11.74 -5.62 -11.75
CA GLN A 69 11.29 -5.00 -13.00
C GLN A 69 11.56 -3.48 -13.04
N VAL A 70 12.01 -2.89 -11.94
CA VAL A 70 12.28 -1.45 -11.82
C VAL A 70 13.77 -1.16 -11.82
N ALA A 71 14.17 0.00 -12.35
CA ALA A 71 15.56 0.43 -12.34
C ALA A 71 16.06 0.80 -10.93
N VAL A 72 15.15 1.31 -10.08
CA VAL A 72 15.43 1.73 -8.71
C VAL A 72 14.30 1.26 -7.82
N SER A 73 14.65 0.69 -6.67
CA SER A 73 13.73 0.36 -5.59
C SER A 73 14.13 1.16 -4.35
N LEU A 74 13.18 1.90 -3.77
CA LEU A 74 13.37 2.66 -2.55
C LEU A 74 12.67 1.91 -1.40
N TYR A 75 13.37 1.75 -0.29
CA TYR A 75 12.82 1.18 0.95
C TYR A 75 12.79 2.28 2.01
N ILE A 76 11.60 2.53 2.56
CA ILE A 76 11.29 3.59 3.53
C ILE A 76 10.60 2.94 4.72
#